data_AF-A2Q1X5-F1
#
_entry.id   AF-A2Q1X5-F1
#
_cell.length_a   1.000
_cell.length_b   1.000
_cell.length_c   1.000
_cell.angle_alpha   90.00
_cell.angle_beta   90.00
_cell.angle_gamma   90.00
#
_symmetry.space_group_name_H-M   'P 1'
#
loop_
_entity.id
_entity.type
_entity.pdbx_description
1 polymer ?
#
loop_
_entity_poly.entity_id
_entity_poly.type
_entity_poly.pdbx_seq_one_letter_code
_entity_poly.pdbx_strand_id
1 'polypeptide(L)' 'MYERASTSVRTQDGTTENFPITLGLHQGSTLSPYLFTLVLDVLTEHIQELV' A
#
# COMPACT_ATOMS: atom_id res chain seq x y z
N MET A 1 -2.45 -11.40 -11.55
CA MET A 1 -3.66 -11.07 -10.77
C MET A 1 -4.06 -9.61 -10.86
N TYR A 2 -3.13 -8.64 -10.90
CA TYR A 2 -3.46 -7.21 -10.97
C TYR A 2 -3.26 -6.55 -12.33
N GLU A 3 -3.05 -7.34 -13.39
CA GLU A 3 -2.94 -6.77 -14.73
C GLU A 3 -4.26 -6.05 -15.04
N ARG A 4 -4.17 -4.72 -15.17
CA ARG A 4 -5.31 -3.79 -15.39
C ARG A 4 -6.30 -3.70 -14.21
N ALA A 5 -5.92 -4.13 -13.02
CA ALA A 5 -6.74 -3.90 -11.83
C ALA A 5 -6.73 -2.42 -11.45
N SER A 6 -7.90 -1.86 -11.12
CA SER A 6 -8.07 -0.50 -10.61
C SER A 6 -8.70 -0.50 -9.24
N THR A 7 -8.37 0.49 -8.42
CA THR A 7 -8.92 0.67 -7.08
C THR A 7 -9.22 2.14 -6.79
N SER A 8 -9.98 2.40 -5.74
CA SER A 8 -10.28 3.74 -5.22
C SER A 8 -10.21 3.72 -3.70
N VAL A 9 -9.79 4.82 -3.09
CA VAL A 9 -9.69 4.95 -1.63
C VAL A 9 -10.87 5.76 -1.12
N ARG A 10 -11.57 5.25 -0.10
CA ARG A 10 -12.60 6.01 0.62
C ARG A 10 -11.96 6.78 1.77
N THR A 11 -12.09 8.10 1.74
CA THR A 11 -11.60 9.05 2.75
C THR A 11 -12.77 9.71 3.47
N GLN A 12 -12.49 10.58 4.44
CA GLN A 12 -13.53 11.39 5.10
C GLN A 12 -14.20 12.37 4.12
N ASP A 13 -13.46 12.86 3.12
CA ASP A 13 -13.93 13.82 2.12
C ASP A 13 -14.63 13.16 0.91
N GLY A 14 -14.75 11.83 0.90
CA GLY A 14 -15.37 11.05 -0.17
C GLY A 14 -14.44 9.98 -0.75
N THR A 15 -14.79 9.45 -1.91
CA THR A 15 -14.03 8.39 -2.60
C THR A 15 -13.18 9.00 -3.70
N THR A 16 -11.90 8.62 -3.78
CA THR A 16 -11.01 9.06 -4.87
C THR A 16 -11.48 8.53 -6.23
N GLU A 17 -11.03 9.16 -7.31
CA GLU A 17 -11.15 8.54 -8.63
C GLU A 17 -10.45 7.17 -8.67
N ASN A 18 -10.89 6.31 -9.58
CA ASN A 18 -10.25 5.02 -9.78
C ASN A 18 -8.85 5.21 -10.36
N PHE A 19 -7.86 4.54 -9.78
CA PHE A 19 -6.48 4.52 -10.25
C PHE A 19 -5.98 3.08 -10.42
N PRO A 20 -5.05 2.82 -11.36
CA PRO A 20 -4.53 1.48 -11.58
C PRO A 20 -3.63 1.03 -10.42
N ILE A 21 -3.70 -0.26 -10.07
CA ILE A 21 -2.75 -0.88 -9.15
C ILE A 21 -1.46 -1.15 -9.93
N THR A 22 -0.50 -0.24 -9.79
CA THR A 22 0.82 -0.34 -10.46
C THR A 22 1.88 -0.98 -9.57
N LEU A 23 1.74 -0.87 -8.25
CA LEU A 23 2.55 -1.54 -7.23
C LEU A 23 1.65 -2.01 -6.09
N GLY A 24 2.03 -3.12 -5.47
CA GLY A 24 1.30 -3.71 -4.36
C GLY A 24 1.73 -5.15 -4.11
N LEU A 25 1.23 -5.73 -3.03
CA LEU A 25 1.49 -7.12 -2.67
C LEU A 25 0.31 -8.01 -3.08
N HIS A 26 0.58 -9.30 -3.26
CA HIS A 26 -0.46 -10.27 -3.58
C HIS A 26 -1.42 -10.44 -2.40
N GLN A 27 -2.70 -10.13 -2.61
CA GLN A 27 -3.75 -10.34 -1.61
C GLN A 27 -3.91 -11.83 -1.29
N GLY A 28 -4.01 -12.16 -0.01
CA GLY A 28 -4.11 -13.55 0.44
C GLY A 28 -2.79 -14.34 0.39
N SER A 29 -1.66 -13.72 0.01
CA SER A 29 -0.35 -14.32 0.21
C SER A 29 0.05 -14.24 1.68
N THR A 30 0.51 -15.36 2.23
CA THR A 30 1.02 -15.45 3.61
C THR A 30 2.32 -14.69 3.82
N LEU A 31 3.05 -14.39 2.74
CA LEU A 31 4.30 -13.61 2.77
C LEU A 31 4.04 -12.09 2.74
N SER A 32 2.91 -11.65 2.17
CA SER A 32 2.59 -10.23 2.01
C SER A 32 2.56 -9.45 3.34
N PRO A 33 2.01 -9.97 4.46
CA PRO A 33 2.07 -9.27 5.74
C PRO A 33 3.50 -8.96 6.19
N TYR A 34 4.42 -9.92 6.06
CA TYR A 34 5.82 -9.74 6.46
C TYR A 34 6.52 -8.68 5.61
N LEU A 35 6.35 -8.73 4.28
CA LEU A 35 6.92 -7.73 3.37
C LEU A 35 6.36 -6.33 3.64
N PHE A 36 5.08 -6.22 3.99
CA PHE A 36 4.46 -4.95 4.34
C PHE A 36 5.07 -4.36 5.62
N THR A 37 5.26 -5.17 6.66
CA THR A 37 5.92 -4.74 7.90
C THR A 37 7.35 -4.27 7.65
N LEU A 38 8.16 -5.01 6.87
CA LEU A 38 9.53 -4.60 6.56
C LEU A 38 9.61 -3.22 5.90
N VAL A 39 8.69 -2.92 4.97
CA VAL A 39 8.64 -1.61 4.32
C VAL A 39 8.22 -0.53 5.31
N LEU A 40 7.24 -0.81 6.17
CA LEU A 40 6.81 0.13 7.21
C LEU A 40 7.92 0.41 8.23
N ASP A 41 8.72 -0.58 8.60
CA ASP A 41 9.83 -0.39 9.55
C ASP A 41 10.86 0.59 8.98
N VAL A 42 11.27 0.40 7.72
CA VAL A 42 12.22 1.30 7.03
C VAL A 42 11.64 2.70 6.87
N LEU A 43 10.36 2.82 6.49
CA LEU A 43 9.70 4.13 6.37
C LEU A 43 9.60 4.84 7.73
N THR A 44 9.33 4.09 8.79
CA THR A 44 9.20 4.63 10.15
C THR A 44 10.56 5.11 10.66
N GLU A 45 11.62 4.34 10.46
CA GLU A 45 13.00 4.75 10.75
C GLU A 45 13.32 6.08 10.05
N HIS A 46 13.03 6.18 8.75
CA HIS A 46 13.30 7.39 7.99
C HIS A 46 12.47 8.60 8.46
N ILE A 47 11.20 8.40 8.83
CA ILE A 47 10.37 9.49 9.39
C ILE A 47 10.91 9.93 10.75
N GLN A 48 11.37 8.99 11.59
CA GLN A 48 11.91 9.29 12.91
C GLN A 48 13.25 10.04 12.84
N GLU A 49 14.08 9.77 11.83
CA GLU A 49 15.32 10.54 11.58
C GLU A 49 15.07 11.99 11.17
N LEU A 50 13.90 12.29 10.61
CA LEU A 50 13.51 13.64 10.17
C LEU A 50 12.96 14.52 11.32
N VAL A 51 12.86 13.97 12.54
CA VAL A 51 12.38 14.65 13.76
C VAL A 51 13.54 14.87 14.73
#